data_AF-A0A7W6NXZ0-F1
#
_entry.id   AF-A0A7W6NXZ0-F1
#
_cell.length_a   1.000
_cell.length_b   1.000
_cell.length_c   1.000
_cell.angle_alpha   90.00
_cell.angle_beta   90.00
_cell.angle_gamma   90.00
#
_symmetry.space_group_name_H-M   'P 1'
#
loop_
_entity.id
_entity.type
_entity.pdbx_description
1 polymer ?
#
loop_
_entity_poly.entity_id
_entity_poly.type
_entity_poly.pdbx_seq_one_letter_code
_entity_poly.pdbx_strand_id
1 'polypeptide(L)'
;MSDALIPLADQQIALTQAGLKSLIEETSASYRWLMASMLAINGAAAAAVLNGAMLPPAHKAAPLLFFYIGTMAALAIAFFGQLANRAMIAPVGNALVFWTQVKADQSLDEARWREIEAAITAAQKKGAASKLSGWISAAAFSLGILAAAISVFAVPAKADAQPGSHSVAAVRS
;
A
#
# COMPACT_ATOMS: atom_id res chain seq x y z
N MET A 1 -26.32 34.50 22.56
CA MET A 1 -25.67 33.64 21.53
C MET A 1 -24.82 32.51 22.12
N SER A 2 -24.68 32.35 23.45
CA SER A 2 -23.75 31.34 24.01
C SER A 2 -24.30 29.91 24.14
N ASP A 3 -25.62 29.70 24.21
CA ASP A 3 -26.22 28.37 24.38
C ASP A 3 -26.03 27.41 23.19
N ALA A 4 -25.74 27.91 21.98
CA ALA A 4 -25.55 27.08 20.80
C ALA A 4 -24.14 26.46 20.70
N LEU A 5 -23.17 26.93 21.50
CA LEU A 5 -21.77 26.50 21.40
C LEU A 5 -21.50 25.18 22.12
N ILE A 6 -22.21 24.92 23.23
CA ILE A 6 -22.12 23.63 23.94
C ILE A 6 -22.55 22.46 23.04
N PRO A 7 -23.75 22.46 22.43
CA PRO A 7 -24.16 21.33 21.58
C PRO A 7 -23.28 21.19 20.34
N LEU A 8 -22.76 22.30 19.80
CA LEU A 8 -21.79 22.27 18.69
C LEU A 8 -20.47 21.60 19.13
N ALA A 9 -19.91 22.00 20.28
CA ALA A 9 -18.69 21.43 20.80
C ALA A 9 -18.86 19.93 21.12
N ASP A 10 -20.00 19.53 21.69
CA ASP A 10 -20.33 18.12 21.93
C ASP A 10 -20.39 17.33 20.63
N GLN A 11 -21.01 17.87 19.58
CA GLN A 11 -21.05 17.23 18.27
C GLN A 11 -19.65 17.10 17.67
N GLN A 12 -18.80 18.11 17.78
CA GLN A 12 -17.43 18.07 17.26
C GLN A 12 -16.53 17.10 18.03
N ILE A 13 -16.66 17.03 19.35
CA ILE A 13 -15.97 16.05 20.19
C ILE A 13 -16.41 14.63 19.80
N ALA A 14 -17.73 14.41 19.70
CA ALA A 14 -18.29 13.11 19.30
C ALA A 14 -17.83 12.70 17.90
N LEU A 15 -17.83 13.62 16.92
CA LEU A 15 -17.32 13.37 15.57
C LEU A 15 -15.82 13.07 15.56
N THR A 16 -15.03 13.79 16.36
CA THR A 16 -13.58 13.54 16.46
C THR A 16 -13.31 12.16 17.07
N GLN A 17 -14.05 11.77 18.10
CA GLN A 17 -13.94 10.46 18.73
C GLN A 17 -14.44 9.32 17.84
N ALA A 18 -15.59 9.49 17.19
CA ALA A 18 -16.13 8.51 16.25
C ALA A 18 -15.24 8.36 15.02
N GLY A 19 -14.73 9.49 14.50
CA GLY A 19 -13.74 9.52 13.43
C GLY A 19 -12.47 8.80 13.83
N LEU A 20 -11.91 9.09 15.02
CA LEU A 20 -10.76 8.35 15.56
C LEU A 20 -11.03 6.85 15.60
N LYS A 21 -12.18 6.41 16.14
CA LYS A 21 -12.53 4.99 16.22
C LYS A 21 -12.62 4.34 14.84
N SER A 22 -13.38 4.92 13.90
CA SER A 22 -13.57 4.37 12.56
C SER A 22 -12.27 4.36 11.73
N LEU A 23 -11.49 5.45 11.78
CA LEU A 23 -10.18 5.54 11.12
C LEU A 23 -9.17 4.52 11.70
N ILE A 24 -9.16 4.34 13.01
CA ILE A 24 -8.20 3.48 13.70
C ILE A 24 -8.54 2.00 13.56
N GLU A 25 -9.82 1.62 13.49
CA GLU A 25 -10.24 0.22 13.55
C GLU A 25 -10.54 -0.37 12.16
N GLU A 26 -11.52 0.18 11.44
CA GLU A 26 -12.02 -0.43 10.20
C GLU A 26 -11.15 -0.09 8.99
N THR A 27 -10.73 1.17 8.88
CA THR A 27 -9.89 1.60 7.76
C THR A 27 -8.47 1.05 7.91
N SER A 28 -7.95 1.01 9.13
CA SER A 28 -6.66 0.41 9.47
C SER A 28 -6.62 -1.10 9.17
N ALA A 29 -7.66 -1.84 9.56
CA ALA A 29 -7.71 -3.28 9.30
C ALA A 29 -7.67 -3.61 7.80
N SER A 30 -8.54 -2.97 7.02
CA SER A 30 -8.62 -3.16 5.57
C SER A 30 -7.33 -2.76 4.87
N TYR A 31 -6.73 -1.65 5.31
CA TYR A 31 -5.47 -1.16 4.79
C TYR A 31 -4.31 -2.12 5.06
N ARG A 32 -4.20 -2.69 6.28
CA ARG A 32 -3.18 -3.70 6.60
C ARG A 32 -3.33 -4.97 5.76
N TRP A 33 -4.58 -5.41 5.54
CA TRP A 33 -4.83 -6.59 4.71
C TRP A 33 -4.47 -6.34 3.24
N LEU A 34 -4.82 -5.18 2.70
CA LEU A 34 -4.43 -4.78 1.35
C LEU A 34 -2.90 -4.76 1.20
N MET A 35 -2.21 -4.15 2.17
CA MET A 35 -0.76 -4.07 2.25
C MET A 35 -0.08 -5.44 2.27
N ALA A 36 -0.54 -6.32 3.17
CA ALA A 36 -0.06 -7.68 3.27
C ALA A 36 -0.29 -8.44 1.96
N SER A 37 -1.44 -8.24 1.33
CA SER A 37 -1.79 -8.87 0.06
C SER A 37 -0.88 -8.40 -1.07
N MET A 38 -0.59 -7.10 -1.18
CA MET A 38 0.33 -6.58 -2.21
C MET A 38 1.75 -7.10 -2.02
N LEU A 39 2.24 -7.16 -0.78
CA LEU A 39 3.55 -7.71 -0.48
C LEU A 39 3.61 -9.22 -0.81
N ALA A 40 2.59 -9.97 -0.37
CA ALA A 40 2.51 -11.41 -0.60
C ALA A 40 2.42 -11.74 -2.09
N ILE A 41 1.58 -11.02 -2.85
CA ILE A 41 1.38 -11.25 -4.28
C ILE A 41 2.65 -10.91 -5.08
N ASN A 42 3.30 -9.76 -4.81
CA ASN A 42 4.58 -9.44 -5.47
C ASN A 42 5.69 -10.44 -5.13
N GLY A 43 5.81 -10.84 -3.85
CA GLY A 43 6.79 -11.82 -3.42
C GLY A 43 6.55 -13.21 -4.02
N ALA A 44 5.30 -13.68 -4.03
CA ALA A 44 4.92 -14.96 -4.61
C ALA A 44 5.17 -14.98 -6.13
N ALA A 45 4.85 -13.90 -6.83
CA ALA A 45 5.11 -13.79 -8.26
C ALA A 45 6.62 -13.77 -8.59
N ALA A 46 7.43 -13.07 -7.78
CA ALA A 46 8.88 -13.12 -7.91
C ALA A 46 9.43 -14.55 -7.70
N ALA A 47 8.96 -15.25 -6.66
CA ALA A 47 9.34 -16.64 -6.40
C ALA A 47 8.90 -17.57 -7.54
N ALA A 48 7.70 -17.38 -8.10
CA ALA A 48 7.21 -18.15 -9.23
C ALA A 48 8.06 -17.96 -10.49
N VAL A 49 8.50 -16.73 -10.79
CA VAL A 49 9.40 -16.48 -11.93
C VAL A 49 10.79 -17.07 -11.69
N LEU A 50 11.34 -16.95 -10.47
CA LEU A 50 12.63 -17.56 -10.13
C LEU A 50 12.60 -19.08 -10.29
N ASN A 51 11.55 -19.73 -9.81
CA ASN A 51 11.41 -21.20 -9.85
C ASN A 51 10.81 -21.73 -11.17
N GLY A 52 10.32 -20.86 -12.04
CA GLY A 52 9.72 -21.26 -13.31
C GLY A 52 10.73 -21.91 -14.24
N ALA A 53 10.53 -23.20 -14.54
CA ALA A 53 11.36 -23.96 -15.49
C ALA A 53 11.13 -23.52 -16.95
N MET A 54 9.98 -22.90 -17.24
CA MET A 54 9.58 -22.47 -18.58
C MET A 54 10.27 -21.18 -19.04
N LEU A 55 10.89 -20.42 -18.13
CA LEU A 55 11.62 -19.20 -18.48
C LEU A 55 13.14 -19.44 -18.42
N PRO A 56 13.88 -19.23 -19.52
CA PRO A 56 15.33 -19.21 -19.48
C PRO A 56 15.84 -18.07 -18.57
N PRO A 57 17.01 -18.22 -17.92
CA PRO A 57 17.54 -17.21 -17.00
C PRO A 57 17.61 -15.79 -17.57
N ALA A 58 17.94 -15.65 -18.86
CA ALA A 58 18.04 -14.36 -19.55
C ALA A 58 16.72 -13.57 -19.60
N HIS A 59 15.56 -14.24 -19.51
CA HIS A 59 14.25 -13.60 -19.59
C HIS A 59 13.60 -13.37 -18.21
N LYS A 60 14.26 -13.76 -17.11
CA LYS A 60 13.72 -13.57 -15.75
C LYS A 60 13.97 -12.16 -15.21
N ALA A 61 14.98 -11.45 -15.70
CA ALA A 61 15.44 -10.20 -15.11
C ALA A 61 14.36 -9.09 -15.11
N ALA A 62 13.69 -8.88 -16.25
CA ALA A 62 12.67 -7.84 -16.39
C ALA A 62 11.46 -8.03 -15.46
N PRO A 63 10.77 -9.20 -15.44
CA PRO A 63 9.66 -9.41 -14.51
C PRO A 63 10.09 -9.36 -13.04
N LEU A 64 11.28 -9.88 -12.70
CA LEU A 64 11.80 -9.80 -11.33
C LEU A 64 12.07 -8.37 -10.86
N LEU A 65 12.58 -7.50 -11.74
CA LEU A 65 12.77 -6.10 -11.41
C LEU A 65 11.44 -5.42 -11.07
N PHE A 66 10.39 -5.69 -11.85
CA PHE A 66 9.06 -5.15 -11.58
C PHE A 66 8.49 -5.66 -10.26
N PHE A 67 8.55 -6.95 -9.96
CA PHE A 67 8.07 -7.48 -8.68
C PHE A 67 8.90 -6.99 -7.49
N TYR A 68 10.20 -6.78 -7.66
CA TYR A 68 11.05 -6.15 -6.65
C TYR A 68 10.62 -4.70 -6.37
N ILE A 69 10.41 -3.90 -7.41
CA ILE A 69 9.89 -2.52 -7.28
C ILE A 69 8.53 -2.55 -6.58
N GLY A 70 7.64 -3.47 -6.96
CA GLY A 70 6.33 -3.65 -6.37
C GLY A 70 6.39 -3.99 -4.87
N THR A 71 7.35 -4.84 -4.48
CA THR A 71 7.65 -5.20 -3.08
C THR A 71 8.17 -4.00 -2.29
N MET A 72 9.15 -3.27 -2.82
CA MET A 72 9.70 -2.08 -2.16
C MET A 72 8.65 -0.99 -2.01
N ALA A 73 7.81 -0.78 -3.03
CA ALA A 73 6.69 0.14 -2.97
C ALA A 73 5.67 -0.29 -1.91
N ALA A 74 5.33 -1.58 -1.83
CA ALA A 74 4.45 -2.12 -0.79
C ALA A 74 4.99 -1.86 0.62
N LEU A 75 6.30 -2.02 0.84
CA LEU A 75 6.94 -1.69 2.13
C LEU A 75 6.93 -0.19 2.41
N ALA A 76 7.17 0.65 1.40
CA ALA A 76 7.17 2.10 1.54
C ALA A 76 5.83 2.67 2.00
N ILE A 77 4.71 2.03 1.64
CA ILE A 77 3.38 2.40 2.10
C ILE A 77 3.28 2.32 3.65
N ALA A 78 3.92 1.34 4.30
CA ALA A 78 3.92 1.23 5.76
C ALA A 78 4.73 2.37 6.40
N PHE A 79 5.89 2.69 5.83
CA PHE A 79 6.75 3.78 6.28
C PHE A 79 6.05 5.14 6.15
N PHE A 80 5.50 5.46 4.98
CA PHE A 80 4.80 6.73 4.76
C PHE A 80 3.48 6.80 5.53
N GLY A 81 2.76 5.69 5.68
CA GLY A 81 1.58 5.61 6.54
C GLY A 81 1.91 5.94 8.01
N GLN A 82 3.02 5.41 8.53
CA GLN A 82 3.47 5.73 9.89
C GLN A 82 3.83 7.20 10.04
N LEU A 83 4.52 7.79 9.05
CA LEU A 83 4.89 9.20 9.06
C LEU A 83 3.65 10.12 9.04
N ALA A 84 2.65 9.78 8.21
CA ALA A 84 1.39 10.50 8.14
C ALA A 84 0.61 10.41 9.46
N ASN A 85 0.52 9.21 10.05
CA ASN A 85 -0.16 9.02 11.34
C ASN A 85 0.51 9.82 12.46
N ARG A 86 1.84 9.80 12.54
CA ARG A 86 2.59 10.60 13.52
C ARG A 86 2.32 12.10 13.38
N ALA A 87 2.21 12.60 12.14
CA ALA A 87 1.92 14.01 11.89
C ALA A 87 0.49 14.42 12.30
N MET A 88 -0.46 13.47 12.36
CA MET A 88 -1.86 13.71 12.75
C MET A 88 -2.09 13.74 14.26
N ILE A 89 -1.22 13.12 15.07
CA ILE A 89 -1.42 13.00 16.53
C ILE A 89 -1.58 14.37 17.20
N ALA A 90 -0.63 15.29 16.98
CA ALA A 90 -0.64 16.59 17.65
C ALA A 90 -1.79 17.51 17.19
N PRO A 91 -2.06 17.69 15.88
CA PRO A 91 -3.18 18.51 15.42
C PRO A 91 -4.56 18.00 15.89
N VAL A 92 -4.79 16.68 15.90
CA VAL A 92 -6.05 16.11 16.40
C VAL A 92 -6.17 16.28 17.92
N GLY A 93 -5.06 16.10 18.66
CA GLY A 93 -5.03 16.40 20.09
C GLY A 93 -5.37 17.87 20.39
N ASN A 94 -4.81 18.81 19.61
CA ASN A 94 -5.12 20.23 19.74
C ASN A 94 -6.58 20.55 19.42
N ALA A 95 -7.17 19.89 18.43
CA ALA A 95 -8.59 20.04 18.11
C ALA A 95 -9.48 19.56 19.27
N LEU A 96 -9.16 18.42 19.89
CA LEU A 96 -9.88 17.92 21.07
C LEU A 96 -9.81 18.91 22.25
N VAL A 97 -8.61 19.41 22.55
CA VAL A 97 -8.41 20.40 23.62
C VAL A 97 -9.18 21.69 23.30
N PHE A 98 -9.12 22.17 22.06
CA PHE A 98 -9.84 23.36 21.62
C PHE A 98 -11.35 23.23 21.83
N TRP A 99 -11.98 22.17 21.34
CA TRP A 99 -13.43 21.99 21.50
C TRP A 99 -13.84 21.75 22.95
N THR A 100 -12.97 21.14 23.76
CA THR A 100 -13.19 21.03 25.21
C THR A 100 -13.16 22.41 25.89
N GLN A 101 -12.26 23.31 25.48
CA GLN A 101 -12.20 24.69 25.97
C GLN A 101 -13.42 25.50 25.51
N VAL A 102 -13.81 25.41 24.24
CA VAL A 102 -15.03 26.08 23.73
C VAL A 102 -16.27 25.66 24.54
N LYS A 103 -16.37 24.39 24.94
CA LYS A 103 -17.45 23.90 25.80
C LYS A 103 -17.41 24.51 27.20
N ALA A 104 -16.23 24.66 27.80
CA ALA A 104 -16.06 25.18 29.15
C ALA A 104 -16.26 26.71 29.22
N ASP A 105 -15.65 27.43 28.28
CA ASP A 105 -15.56 28.89 28.32
C ASP A 105 -16.66 29.57 27.49
N GLN A 106 -17.43 28.79 26.71
CA GLN A 106 -18.47 29.26 25.78
C GLN A 106 -18.02 30.37 24.82
N SER A 107 -16.72 30.40 24.49
CA SER A 107 -16.14 31.36 23.55
C SER A 107 -15.48 30.63 22.38
N LEU A 108 -15.76 31.06 21.16
CA LEU A 108 -15.12 30.53 19.95
C LEU A 108 -14.02 31.48 19.48
N ASP A 109 -12.79 31.01 19.51
CA ASP A 109 -11.66 31.67 18.85
C ASP A 109 -11.50 31.10 17.43
N GLU A 110 -12.06 31.81 16.45
CA GLU A 110 -12.02 31.41 15.05
C GLU A 110 -10.60 31.41 14.47
N ALA A 111 -9.72 32.31 14.94
CA ALA A 111 -8.35 32.38 14.43
C ALA A 111 -7.58 31.13 14.86
N ARG A 112 -7.70 30.76 16.14
CA ARG A 112 -7.11 29.54 16.68
C ARG A 112 -7.68 28.28 16.02
N TRP A 113 -8.98 28.24 15.72
CA TRP A 113 -9.57 27.11 15.00
C TRP A 113 -8.98 26.96 13.59
N ARG A 114 -8.84 28.05 12.84
CA ARG A 114 -8.25 28.02 11.49
C ARG A 114 -6.80 27.53 11.50
N GLU A 115 -6.02 27.88 12.52
CA GLU A 115 -4.65 27.37 12.67
C GLU A 115 -4.61 25.85 12.87
N ILE A 116 -5.51 25.32 13.72
CA ILE A 116 -5.65 23.88 13.97
C ILE A 116 -6.10 23.16 12.68
N GLU A 117 -7.08 23.70 11.98
CA GLU A 117 -7.58 23.15 10.72
C GLU A 117 -6.50 23.14 9.63
N ALA A 118 -5.70 24.20 9.53
CA ALA A 118 -4.57 24.27 8.62
C ALA A 118 -3.51 23.20 8.95
N ALA A 119 -3.23 22.98 10.24
CA ALA A 119 -2.30 21.95 10.69
C ALA A 119 -2.81 20.53 10.37
N ILE A 120 -4.11 20.27 10.58
CA ILE A 120 -4.76 19.00 10.19
C ILE A 120 -4.64 18.78 8.68
N THR A 121 -4.97 19.80 7.89
CA THR A 121 -4.90 19.73 6.42
C THR A 121 -3.46 19.47 5.94
N ALA A 122 -2.48 20.13 6.55
CA ALA A 122 -1.07 19.92 6.23
C ALA A 122 -0.60 18.50 6.60
N ALA A 123 -1.07 17.95 7.72
CA ALA A 123 -0.78 16.58 8.13
C ALA A 123 -1.42 15.54 7.20
N GLN A 124 -2.66 15.75 6.75
CA GLN A 124 -3.34 14.88 5.80
C GLN A 124 -2.58 14.77 4.46
N LYS A 125 -2.00 15.87 3.98
CA LYS A 125 -1.20 15.87 2.74
C LYS A 125 -0.02 14.90 2.79
N LYS A 126 0.52 14.60 3.98
CA LYS A 126 1.61 13.62 4.15
C LYS A 126 1.20 12.19 3.84
N GLY A 127 -0.10 11.87 3.87
CA GLY A 127 -0.63 10.56 3.48
C GLY A 127 -0.59 10.30 1.96
N ALA A 128 -0.37 11.33 1.14
CA ALA A 128 -0.35 11.20 -0.33
C ALA A 128 0.76 10.26 -0.82
N ALA A 129 1.94 10.31 -0.19
CA ALA A 129 3.06 9.43 -0.53
C ALA A 129 2.70 7.95 -0.32
N SER A 130 1.98 7.66 0.77
CA SER A 130 1.49 6.32 1.09
C SER A 130 0.54 5.78 0.01
N LYS A 131 -0.41 6.62 -0.44
CA LYS A 131 -1.34 6.28 -1.52
C LYS A 131 -0.61 6.06 -2.85
N LEU A 132 0.36 6.92 -3.17
CA LEU A 132 1.16 6.82 -4.38
C LEU A 132 1.97 5.51 -4.41
N SER A 133 2.60 5.14 -3.29
CA SER A 133 3.33 3.87 -3.19
C SER A 133 2.42 2.66 -3.42
N GLY A 134 1.16 2.72 -2.99
CA GLY A 134 0.13 1.72 -3.32
C GLY A 134 -0.06 1.57 -4.82
N TRP A 135 -0.30 2.67 -5.53
CA TRP A 135 -0.45 2.65 -6.99
C TRP A 135 0.80 2.19 -7.72
N ILE A 136 1.99 2.59 -7.27
CA ILE A 136 3.26 2.11 -7.84
C ILE A 136 3.37 0.60 -7.66
N SER A 137 3.02 0.07 -6.48
CA SER A 137 3.06 -1.38 -6.23
C SER A 137 2.12 -2.14 -7.15
N ALA A 138 0.89 -1.65 -7.34
CA ALA A 138 -0.09 -2.26 -8.25
C ALA A 138 0.36 -2.20 -9.71
N ALA A 139 0.88 -1.06 -10.17
CA ALA A 139 1.36 -0.88 -11.53
C ALA A 139 2.58 -1.78 -11.80
N ALA A 140 3.54 -1.83 -10.88
CA ALA A 140 4.72 -2.68 -10.98
C ALA A 140 4.34 -4.16 -11.05
N PHE A 141 3.37 -4.61 -10.22
CA PHE A 141 2.87 -5.97 -10.30
C PHE A 141 2.29 -6.30 -11.69
N SER A 142 1.41 -5.45 -12.22
CA SER A 142 0.81 -5.63 -13.55
C SER A 142 1.85 -5.67 -14.66
N LEU A 143 2.85 -4.78 -14.61
CA LEU A 143 3.97 -4.78 -15.57
C LEU A 143 4.85 -6.03 -15.45
N GLY A 144 5.05 -6.52 -14.22
CA GLY A 144 5.76 -7.77 -13.98
C GLY A 144 5.05 -8.98 -14.59
N ILE A 145 3.72 -9.06 -14.46
CA ILE A 145 2.91 -10.08 -15.14
C ILE A 145 3.06 -9.98 -16.66
N LEU A 146 2.91 -8.79 -17.23
CA LEU A 146 3.03 -8.59 -18.68
C LEU A 146 4.42 -8.99 -19.18
N ALA A 147 5.48 -8.58 -18.49
CA ALA A 147 6.85 -8.94 -18.82
C ALA A 147 7.08 -10.45 -18.72
N ALA A 148 6.54 -11.12 -17.71
CA ALA A 148 6.61 -12.57 -17.56
C ALA A 148 5.85 -13.28 -18.70
N ALA A 149 4.65 -12.82 -19.06
CA ALA A 149 3.87 -13.37 -20.15
C ALA A 149 4.58 -13.25 -21.50
N ILE A 150 5.05 -12.04 -21.84
CA ILE A 150 5.83 -11.80 -23.07
C ILE A 150 7.07 -12.70 -23.11
N SER A 151 7.74 -12.85 -21.97
CA SER A 151 8.93 -13.70 -21.86
C SER A 151 8.64 -15.18 -22.09
N VAL A 152 7.47 -15.68 -21.68
CA VAL A 152 7.04 -17.06 -21.99
C VAL A 152 6.80 -17.24 -23.49
N PHE A 153 6.12 -16.29 -24.14
CA PHE A 153 5.81 -16.37 -25.58
C PHE A 153 7.01 -16.07 -26.49
N ALA A 154 8.02 -15.35 -26.00
CA ALA A 154 9.24 -15.05 -26.74
C ALA A 154 10.26 -16.20 -26.74
N VAL A 155 10.07 -17.21 -25.89
CA VAL A 155 10.91 -18.41 -25.90
C VAL A 155 10.48 -19.26 -27.10
N PRO A 156 11.35 -19.44 -28.12
CA PRO A 156 11.03 -20.34 -29.22
C PRO A 156 10.81 -21.73 -28.64
N ALA A 157 9.70 -22.38 -29.01
CA ALA A 157 9.46 -23.77 -28.65
C ALA A 157 10.70 -24.57 -29.08
N LYS A 158 11.50 -25.03 -28.11
CA LYS A 158 12.51 -26.03 -28.41
C LYS A 158 11.74 -27.20 -29.01
N ALA A 159 11.96 -27.46 -30.30
CA ALA A 159 11.44 -28.62 -30.99
C ALA A 159 11.67 -29.84 -30.10
N ASP A 160 10.59 -30.51 -29.74
CA ASP A 160 10.62 -31.74 -28.97
C ASP A 160 11.62 -32.68 -29.63
N ALA A 161 12.74 -32.92 -28.94
CA ALA A 161 13.69 -33.94 -29.34
C ALA A 161 12.94 -35.27 -29.27
N GLN A 162 12.65 -35.85 -30.45
CA GLN A 162 12.06 -37.18 -30.55
C GLN A 162 12.86 -38.17 -29.68
N PRO A 163 12.21 -38.91 -28.78
CA PRO A 163 12.83 -40.03 -28.10
C PRO A 163 12.80 -41.22 -29.05
N GLY A 164 13.97 -41.67 -29.53
CA GLY A 164 14.10 -43.01 -30.11
C GLY A 164 14.92 -43.09 -31.38
N SER A 165 16.21 -43.40 -31.21
CA SER A 165 16.80 -44.47 -32.01
C SER A 165 17.71 -45.29 -31.10
N HIS A 166 17.16 -46.42 -30.65
CA HIS A 166 17.95 -47.51 -30.10
C HIS A 166 18.94 -47.94 -31.18
N SER A 167 20.22 -47.57 -31.05
CA SER A 167 21.29 -48.24 -31.77
C SER A 167 21.51 -49.58 -31.09
N VAL A 168 20.88 -50.62 -31.65
CA VAL A 168 21.17 -52.02 -31.34
C VAL A 168 22.59 -52.29 -31.83
N ALA A 169 23.56 -52.20 -30.93
CA ALA A 169 24.88 -52.76 -31.17
C ALA A 169 24.75 -54.29 -31.18
N ALA A 170 24.65 -54.84 -32.38
CA ALA A 170 24.63 -56.26 -32.62
C ALA A 170 25.92 -56.90 -32.07
N VAL A 171 25.74 -57.80 -31.11
CA VAL A 171 26.70 -58.83 -30.76
C VAL A 171 27.00 -59.64 -32.02
N ARG A 172 28.23 -59.58 -32.51
CA ARG A 172 28.79 -60.62 -33.37
C ARG A 172 30.08 -61.12 -32.75
N SER A 173 30.03 -62.43 -32.52
CA SER A 173 31.07 -63.39 -32.12
C SER A 173 32.41 -63.18 -32.80
#